data_AF-A0A512CHF6-F1
#
_entry.id   AF-A0A512CHF6-F1
#
_cell.length_a   1.000
_cell.length_b   1.000
_cell.length_c   1.000
_cell.angle_alpha   90.00
_cell.angle_beta   90.00
_cell.angle_gamma   90.00
#
_symmetry.space_group_name_H-M   'P 1'
#
loop_
_entity.id
_entity.type
_entity.pdbx_description
1 polymer ?
#
loop_
_entity_poly.entity_id
_entity_poly.type
_entity_poly.pdbx_seq_one_letter_code
_entity_poly.pdbx_strand_id
1 'polypeptide(L)'
;MGVGKNQGLAGGAIVLGNALMYAIGALIIAIILAGRLKTKIIVYSNFLLFIVLSILMFLGYLRHLEMEKNKVPAQQKQITPKPTIPVQPVHTIQFENEMGQGFFSPNFTENDKLYFYTPSDPDAWNGIGEAIDSLVFIKTQHGHYDIQYAPPYFFPEISKLDYDRLLIKVLTSGKFMLEVEINRKTGQTVLIDKFSGDLIYWPEFILNINSVEILEEYPQKIRIKPLDNASENVKAYEFLQPIAVRGDWLKVNLTDSNFATLDQGWIKWKSGDRLIIRYSLFS
;
A
#
# COMPACT_ATOMS: atom_id res chain seq x y z
N MET A 1 30.71 8.12 19.40
CA MET A 1 29.47 8.01 20.22
C MET A 1 28.47 7.25 19.38
N GLY A 2 28.18 6.00 19.77
CA GLY A 2 27.36 5.07 18.98
C GLY A 2 25.87 5.29 19.22
N VAL A 3 25.08 5.22 18.16
CA VAL A 3 23.61 5.33 18.19
C VAL A 3 23.04 3.94 18.49
N GLY A 4 22.19 3.85 19.52
CA GLY A 4 21.52 2.61 19.93
C GLY A 4 20.48 2.13 18.91
N LYS A 5 20.43 0.81 18.70
CA LYS A 5 19.40 0.15 17.88
C LYS A 5 18.03 0.37 18.52
N ASN A 6 17.03 0.77 17.73
CA ASN A 6 15.61 1.05 18.07
C ASN A 6 15.19 2.53 18.23
N GLN A 7 15.82 3.46 17.52
CA GLN A 7 15.33 4.85 17.40
C GLN A 7 15.03 5.22 15.95
N GLY A 8 14.11 4.51 15.30
CA GLY A 8 13.69 4.82 13.92
C GLY A 8 13.10 6.22 13.78
N LEU A 9 12.27 6.66 14.74
CA LEU A 9 11.66 7.99 14.75
C LEU A 9 12.55 9.06 15.43
N ALA A 10 13.21 8.69 16.53
CA ALA A 10 14.09 9.61 17.27
C ALA A 10 15.42 9.87 16.55
N GLY A 11 15.92 8.93 15.74
CA GLY A 11 17.14 9.11 14.95
C GLY A 11 17.02 10.24 13.93
N GLY A 12 15.87 10.35 13.24
CA GLY A 12 15.60 11.46 12.32
C GLY A 12 15.54 12.81 13.03
N ALA A 13 14.84 12.89 14.16
CA ALA A 13 14.75 14.10 14.97
C ALA A 13 16.11 14.51 15.57
N ILE A 14 16.95 13.56 15.98
CA ILE A 14 18.31 13.83 16.50
C ILE A 14 19.22 14.36 15.39
N VAL A 15 19.15 13.80 14.18
CA VAL A 15 19.94 14.28 13.04
C VAL A 15 19.49 15.67 12.60
N LEU A 16 18.18 15.93 12.56
CA LEU A 16 17.63 17.26 12.29
C LEU A 16 17.99 18.28 13.37
N GLY A 17 17.92 17.89 14.65
CA GLY A 17 18.31 18.73 15.78
C GLY A 17 19.79 19.10 15.74
N ASN A 18 20.66 18.13 15.46
CA ASN A 18 22.09 18.38 15.29
C ASN A 18 22.37 19.26 14.06
N ALA A 19 21.72 19.00 12.92
CA ALA A 19 21.86 19.83 11.73
C ALA A 19 21.44 21.28 11.98
N LEU A 20 20.34 21.49 12.71
CA LEU A 20 19.87 22.82 13.08
C LEU A 20 20.84 23.53 14.02
N MET A 21 21.40 22.83 15.02
CA MET A 21 22.42 23.40 15.90
C MET A 21 23.70 23.77 15.16
N TYR A 22 24.17 22.92 14.25
CA TYR A 22 25.33 23.24 13.41
C TYR A 22 25.06 24.40 12.46
N ALA A 23 23.85 24.51 11.90
CA ALA A 23 23.46 25.63 11.04
C ALA A 23 23.43 26.95 11.80
N ILE A 24 22.87 26.98 13.00
CA ILE A 24 22.84 28.17 13.87
C ILE A 24 24.28 28.55 14.29
N GLY A 25 25.10 27.56 14.68
CA GLY A 25 26.50 27.79 15.02
C GLY A 25 27.31 28.37 13.85
N ALA A 26 27.14 27.79 12.65
CA ALA A 26 27.79 28.27 11.43
C ALA A 26 27.34 29.68 11.06
N LEU A 27 26.05 30.01 11.23
CA LEU A 27 25.51 31.35 10.99
C LEU A 27 26.15 32.39 11.92
N ILE A 28 26.24 32.10 13.22
CA ILE A 28 26.84 33.00 14.20
C ILE A 28 28.32 33.25 13.86
N ILE A 29 29.05 32.18 13.54
CA ILE A 29 30.46 32.27 13.12
C ILE A 29 30.59 33.10 11.83
N ALA A 30 29.69 32.91 10.86
CA ALA A 30 29.69 33.67 9.61
C ALA A 30 29.45 35.17 9.84
N ILE A 31 28.53 35.54 10.73
CA ILE A 31 28.26 36.95 11.09
C ILE A 31 29.48 37.59 11.77
N ILE A 32 30.13 36.88 12.69
CA ILE A 32 31.35 37.37 13.38
C ILE A 32 32.50 37.56 12.39
N LEU A 33 32.69 36.59 11.48
CA LEU A 33 33.72 36.65 10.44
C LEU A 33 33.45 37.81 9.46
N ALA A 34 32.20 38.01 9.05
CA ALA A 34 31.80 39.12 8.18
C ALA A 34 32.07 40.50 8.81
N GLY A 35 31.93 40.62 10.14
CA GLY A 35 32.21 41.87 10.86
C GLY A 35 33.70 42.16 11.12
N ARG A 36 34.58 41.17 10.99
CA ARG A 36 36.01 41.31 11.35
C ARG A 36 37.00 41.08 10.21
N LEU A 37 36.59 40.48 9.10
CA LEU A 37 37.47 40.16 7.97
C LEU A 37 37.26 41.11 6.80
N LYS A 38 38.38 41.45 6.13
CA LYS A 38 38.36 42.22 4.88
C LYS A 38 37.65 41.40 3.80
N THR A 39 36.76 42.03 3.04
CA THR A 39 35.91 41.41 2.00
C THR A 39 36.70 40.51 1.03
N LYS A 40 37.94 40.87 0.69
CA LYS A 40 38.81 40.05 -0.17
C LYS A 40 39.12 38.66 0.43
N ILE A 41 39.34 38.57 1.75
CA ILE A 41 39.67 37.30 2.43
C ILE A 41 38.43 36.37 2.46
N ILE A 42 37.23 36.95 2.60
CA ILE A 42 35.96 36.21 2.58
C ILE A 42 35.74 35.56 1.21
N VAL A 43 35.96 36.31 0.12
CA VAL A 43 35.81 35.79 -1.25
C VAL A 43 36.79 34.65 -1.53
N TYR A 44 38.06 34.80 -1.15
CA TYR A 44 39.05 33.72 -1.31
C TYR A 44 38.72 32.48 -0.48
N SER A 45 38.25 32.65 0.75
CA SER A 45 37.89 31.53 1.63
C SER A 45 36.67 30.76 1.10
N ASN A 46 35.66 31.47 0.60
CA ASN A 46 34.49 30.86 -0.02
C ASN A 46 34.85 30.10 -1.31
N PHE A 47 35.76 30.65 -2.12
CA PHE A 47 36.24 29.99 -3.32
C PHE A 47 37.01 28.70 -3.00
N LEU A 48 37.86 28.72 -1.96
CA LEU A 48 38.57 27.53 -1.50
C LEU A 48 37.60 26.46 -0.97
N LEU A 49 36.61 26.85 -0.17
CA LEU A 49 35.56 25.95 0.32
C LEU A 49 34.76 25.32 -0.83
N PHE A 50 34.43 26.11 -1.86
CA PHE A 50 33.75 25.61 -3.05
C PHE A 50 34.56 24.54 -3.79
N ILE A 51 35.88 24.74 -3.93
CA ILE A 51 36.77 23.74 -4.54
C ILE A 51 36.77 22.45 -3.70
N VAL A 52 36.93 22.56 -2.38
CA VAL A 52 36.94 21.38 -1.49
C VAL A 52 35.62 20.61 -1.56
N LEU A 53 34.48 21.31 -1.54
CA LEU A 53 33.16 20.69 -1.59
C LEU A 53 32.89 20.01 -2.94
N SER A 54 33.38 20.61 -4.04
CA SER A 54 33.31 20.04 -5.38
C SER A 54 34.14 18.75 -5.49
N ILE A 55 35.34 18.72 -4.89
CA ILE A 55 36.20 17.52 -4.83
C ILE A 55 35.51 16.40 -4.03
N LEU A 56 34.92 16.72 -2.87
CA LEU A 56 34.21 15.75 -2.05
C LEU A 56 32.98 15.15 -2.77
N MET A 57 32.20 15.99 -3.47
CA MET A 57 31.10 15.52 -4.32
C MET A 57 31.60 14.59 -5.42
N PHE A 58 32.68 14.96 -6.09
CA PHE A 58 33.26 14.17 -7.17
C PHE A 58 33.78 12.80 -6.68
N LEU A 59 34.47 12.77 -5.54
CA LEU A 59 34.91 11.51 -4.91
C LEU A 59 33.72 10.64 -4.48
N GLY A 60 32.67 11.24 -3.93
CA GLY A 60 31.42 10.54 -3.61
C GLY A 60 30.76 9.93 -4.84
N TYR A 61 30.74 10.67 -5.95
CA TYR A 61 30.21 10.21 -7.23
C TYR A 61 31.02 9.05 -7.83
N LEU A 62 32.36 9.13 -7.80
CA LEU A 62 33.23 8.03 -8.25
C LEU A 62 33.00 6.76 -7.42
N ARG A 63 32.87 6.90 -6.10
CA ARG A 63 32.58 5.77 -5.20
C ARG A 63 31.22 5.14 -5.50
N HIS A 64 30.23 5.96 -5.87
CA HIS A 64 28.91 5.47 -6.27
C HIS A 64 28.97 4.63 -7.56
N LEU A 65 29.71 5.08 -8.56
CA LEU A 65 29.94 4.32 -9.81
C LEU A 65 30.69 3.01 -9.58
N GLU A 66 31.63 2.99 -8.63
CA GLU A 66 32.35 1.76 -8.29
C GLU A 66 31.46 0.75 -7.52
N MET A 67 30.52 1.24 -6.71
CA MET A 67 29.49 0.41 -6.08
C MET A 67 28.51 -0.17 -7.12
N GLU A 68 28.19 0.56 -8.19
CA GLU A 68 27.39 0.06 -9.31
C GLU A 68 28.12 -1.04 -10.08
N LYS A 69 29.42 -0.86 -10.36
CA LYS A 69 30.24 -1.81 -11.13
C LYS A 69 30.55 -3.11 -10.40
N ASN A 70 30.62 -3.09 -9.07
CA ASN A 70 30.89 -4.27 -8.23
C ASN A 70 29.64 -5.05 -7.79
N LYS A 71 28.43 -4.71 -8.30
CA LYS A 71 27.24 -5.55 -8.14
C LYS A 71 27.41 -6.81 -9.00
N VAL A 72 28.05 -7.84 -8.43
CA VAL A 72 28.03 -9.21 -8.96
C VAL A 72 26.56 -9.61 -9.13
N PRO A 73 26.11 -10.15 -10.29
CA PRO A 73 24.75 -10.67 -10.41
C PRO A 73 24.56 -11.73 -9.33
N ALA A 74 23.54 -11.55 -8.48
CA ALA A 74 23.26 -12.47 -7.39
C ALA A 74 23.08 -13.88 -7.95
N GLN A 75 24.07 -14.74 -7.72
CA GLN A 75 23.90 -16.18 -7.89
C GLN A 75 22.73 -16.60 -7.00
N GLN A 76 21.69 -17.15 -7.63
CA GLN A 76 20.62 -17.87 -6.96
C GLN A 76 21.26 -18.94 -6.08
N LYS A 77 21.38 -18.68 -4.78
CA LYS A 77 21.63 -19.75 -3.81
C LYS A 77 20.37 -20.61 -3.80
N GLN A 78 20.45 -21.79 -4.43
CA GLN A 78 19.53 -22.88 -4.15
C GLN A 78 19.63 -23.19 -2.65
N ILE A 79 18.66 -22.71 -1.89
CA ILE A 79 18.45 -23.17 -0.52
C ILE A 79 17.68 -24.47 -0.66
N THR A 80 18.32 -25.58 -0.27
CA THR A 80 17.67 -26.89 -0.19
C THR A 80 16.52 -26.78 0.81
N PRO A 81 15.26 -27.07 0.44
CA PRO A 81 14.15 -27.02 1.38
C PRO A 81 14.34 -28.07 2.48
N LYS A 82 14.33 -27.62 3.73
CA LYS A 82 14.25 -28.48 4.91
C LYS A 82 12.85 -29.15 4.89
N PRO A 83 12.72 -30.45 5.19
CA PRO A 83 11.44 -31.15 5.07
C PRO A 83 10.36 -30.50 5.96
N THR A 84 9.35 -29.94 5.30
CA THR A 84 8.14 -29.39 5.90
C THR A 84 7.33 -30.53 6.51
N ILE A 85 7.05 -30.45 7.81
CA ILE A 85 6.08 -31.32 8.47
C ILE A 85 4.72 -31.07 7.80
N PRO A 86 3.97 -32.10 7.39
CA PRO A 86 2.67 -31.90 6.75
C PRO A 86 1.72 -31.20 7.73
N VAL A 87 1.38 -29.95 7.42
CA VAL A 87 0.30 -29.22 8.07
C VAL A 87 -1.00 -29.95 7.72
N GLN A 88 -1.69 -30.44 8.75
CA GLN A 88 -2.99 -31.10 8.59
C GLN A 88 -3.97 -30.12 7.93
N PRO A 89 -4.88 -30.59 7.06
CA PRO A 89 -5.86 -29.73 6.44
C PRO A 89 -6.76 -29.12 7.52
N VAL A 90 -6.60 -27.81 7.74
CA VAL A 90 -7.57 -27.00 8.46
C VAL A 90 -8.90 -27.20 7.75
N HIS A 91 -9.94 -27.52 8.53
CA HIS A 91 -11.28 -27.78 8.02
C HIS A 91 -11.68 -26.72 7.01
N THR A 92 -11.88 -27.13 5.76
CA THR A 92 -12.51 -26.30 4.73
C THR A 92 -13.97 -26.14 5.13
N ILE A 93 -14.26 -25.11 5.93
CA ILE A 93 -15.57 -24.48 5.87
C ILE A 93 -15.61 -23.89 4.46
N GLN A 94 -16.44 -24.45 3.59
CA GLN A 94 -16.79 -23.81 2.32
C GLN A 94 -17.52 -22.52 2.67
N PHE A 95 -16.77 -21.44 2.89
CA PHE A 95 -17.32 -20.10 2.89
C PHE A 95 -17.80 -19.84 1.47
N GLU A 96 -19.10 -19.68 1.33
CA GLU A 96 -19.77 -19.32 0.09
C GLU A 96 -19.34 -17.91 -0.30
N ASN A 97 -18.19 -17.79 -0.98
CA ASN A 97 -17.57 -16.58 -1.55
C ASN A 97 -18.08 -15.27 -0.91
N GLU A 98 -17.87 -15.13 0.39
CA GLU A 98 -18.34 -13.98 1.15
C GLU A 98 -17.60 -12.74 0.67
N MET A 99 -18.35 -11.66 0.49
CA MET A 99 -17.82 -10.39 -0.01
C MET A 99 -16.71 -9.81 0.89
N GLY A 100 -16.70 -10.16 2.17
CA GLY A 100 -15.81 -9.56 3.17
C GLY A 100 -16.14 -8.08 3.43
N GLN A 101 -15.32 -7.42 4.24
CA GLN A 101 -15.52 -6.02 4.64
C GLN A 101 -14.90 -5.03 3.65
N GLY A 102 -14.01 -5.51 2.79
CA GLY A 102 -13.28 -4.71 1.80
C GLY A 102 -11.87 -5.27 1.62
N PHE A 103 -10.90 -4.37 1.54
CA PHE A 103 -9.52 -4.68 1.25
C PHE A 103 -8.56 -4.09 2.27
N PHE A 104 -7.44 -4.77 2.47
CA PHE A 104 -6.26 -4.24 3.14
C PHE A 104 -5.16 -3.99 2.12
N SER A 105 -4.56 -2.81 2.18
CA SER A 105 -3.40 -2.42 1.39
C SER A 105 -2.20 -2.23 2.33
N PRO A 106 -1.15 -3.06 2.25
CA PRO A 106 0.03 -2.90 3.10
C PRO A 106 0.74 -1.57 2.81
N ASN A 107 1.24 -0.88 3.85
CA ASN A 107 2.11 0.28 3.66
C ASN A 107 3.56 -0.17 3.50
N PHE A 108 3.92 -0.52 2.26
CA PHE A 108 5.27 -0.97 1.90
C PHE A 108 6.31 0.17 1.84
N THR A 109 5.91 1.44 2.06
CA THR A 109 6.85 2.57 2.17
C THR A 109 7.44 2.70 3.57
N GLU A 110 6.60 2.47 4.60
CA GLU A 110 7.02 2.57 6.00
C GLU A 110 7.42 1.22 6.58
N ASN A 111 6.81 0.13 6.11
CA ASN A 111 7.04 -1.23 6.59
C ASN A 111 7.58 -2.11 5.47
N ASP A 112 8.82 -2.56 5.59
CA ASP A 112 9.43 -3.52 4.66
C ASP A 112 8.89 -4.95 4.86
N LYS A 113 8.11 -5.20 5.91
CA LYS A 113 7.57 -6.51 6.25
C LYS A 113 6.12 -6.45 6.71
N LEU A 114 5.34 -7.44 6.29
CA LEU A 114 4.00 -7.71 6.80
C LEU A 114 3.98 -9.11 7.40
N TYR A 115 3.86 -9.21 8.72
CA TYR A 115 3.83 -10.51 9.41
C TYR A 115 2.44 -11.15 9.36
N PHE A 116 2.43 -12.47 9.25
CA PHE A 116 1.23 -13.30 9.29
C PHE A 116 1.17 -14.05 10.60
N TYR A 117 -0.02 -14.12 11.18
CA TYR A 117 -0.29 -14.85 12.42
C TYR A 117 -1.48 -15.80 12.21
N THR A 118 -1.60 -16.83 13.04
CA THR A 118 -2.68 -17.81 12.92
C THR A 118 -3.97 -17.30 13.59
N PRO A 119 -5.14 -17.30 12.91
CA PRO A 119 -6.42 -16.90 13.52
C PRO A 119 -6.86 -17.79 14.68
N SER A 120 -6.35 -19.03 14.73
CA SER A 120 -6.64 -20.00 15.79
C SER A 120 -5.94 -19.70 17.12
N ASP A 121 -4.95 -18.80 17.13
CA ASP A 121 -4.28 -18.34 18.35
C ASP A 121 -5.04 -17.15 18.96
N PRO A 122 -5.63 -17.29 20.16
CA PRO A 122 -6.34 -16.19 20.82
C PRO A 122 -5.45 -14.98 21.12
N ASP A 123 -4.16 -15.21 21.39
CA ASP A 123 -3.21 -14.15 21.73
C ASP A 123 -2.79 -13.36 20.47
N ALA A 124 -2.85 -13.99 19.30
CA ALA A 124 -2.60 -13.33 18.03
C ALA A 124 -3.57 -12.17 17.79
N TRP A 125 -4.86 -12.29 18.14
CA TRP A 125 -5.84 -11.20 18.03
C TRP A 125 -5.51 -9.96 18.87
N ASN A 126 -4.71 -10.13 19.92
CA ASN A 126 -4.21 -9.06 20.77
C ASN A 126 -2.83 -8.53 20.34
N GLY A 127 -2.27 -9.05 19.23
CA GLY A 127 -0.95 -8.69 18.72
C GLY A 127 0.22 -9.31 19.48
N ILE A 128 -0.03 -10.35 20.31
CA ILE A 128 0.98 -10.99 21.17
C ILE A 128 1.40 -12.36 20.60
N GLY A 129 0.64 -12.89 19.64
CA GLY A 129 0.92 -14.19 19.03
C GLY A 129 2.24 -14.24 18.24
N GLU A 130 2.71 -15.45 17.96
CA GLU A 130 3.91 -15.67 17.17
C GLU A 130 3.62 -15.58 15.66
N ALA A 131 4.51 -14.90 14.92
CA ALA A 131 4.40 -14.81 13.47
C ALA A 131 4.71 -16.17 12.83
N ILE A 132 3.79 -16.66 12.00
CA ILE A 132 3.94 -17.93 11.27
C ILE A 132 4.66 -17.75 9.93
N ASP A 133 4.55 -16.55 9.33
CA ASP A 133 5.22 -16.21 8.07
C ASP A 133 5.21 -14.68 7.85
N SER A 134 5.67 -14.20 6.69
CA SER A 134 5.62 -12.78 6.33
C SER A 134 5.66 -12.52 4.82
N LEU A 135 5.25 -11.32 4.41
CA LEU A 135 5.71 -10.71 3.16
C LEU A 135 6.89 -9.81 3.45
N VAL A 136 7.86 -9.78 2.53
CA VAL A 136 8.98 -8.84 2.56
C VAL A 136 8.97 -8.03 1.28
N PHE A 137 8.93 -6.71 1.41
CA PHE A 137 8.93 -5.75 0.31
C PHE A 137 10.33 -5.17 0.12
N ILE A 138 10.66 -4.85 -1.13
CA ILE A 138 11.93 -4.21 -1.50
C ILE A 138 11.66 -3.06 -2.46
N LYS A 139 12.36 -1.95 -2.25
CA LYS A 139 12.36 -0.84 -3.19
C LYS A 139 13.29 -1.16 -4.37
N THR A 140 12.72 -1.17 -5.57
CA THR A 140 13.45 -1.37 -6.82
C THR A 140 14.32 -0.16 -7.17
N GLN A 141 15.27 -0.35 -8.10
CA GLN A 141 16.15 0.73 -8.57
C GLN A 141 15.38 1.87 -9.26
N HIS A 142 14.18 1.58 -9.78
CA HIS A 142 13.32 2.56 -10.44
C HIS A 142 12.34 3.26 -9.48
N GLY A 143 12.40 2.95 -8.18
CA GLY A 143 11.62 3.62 -7.14
C GLY A 143 10.29 2.94 -6.78
N HIS A 144 9.84 1.96 -7.55
CA HIS A 144 8.67 1.12 -7.24
C HIS A 144 8.97 0.08 -6.17
N TYR A 145 7.94 -0.45 -5.51
CA TYR A 145 8.09 -1.56 -4.58
C TYR A 145 7.77 -2.90 -5.25
N ASP A 146 8.51 -3.93 -4.87
CA ASP A 146 8.27 -5.31 -5.28
C ASP A 146 8.30 -6.24 -4.06
N ILE A 147 7.80 -7.46 -4.20
CA ILE A 147 7.86 -8.49 -3.17
C ILE A 147 9.18 -9.24 -3.31
N GLN A 148 10.08 -9.06 -2.35
CA GLN A 148 11.30 -9.87 -2.24
C GLN A 148 11.00 -11.29 -1.78
N TYR A 149 10.05 -11.44 -0.85
CA TYR A 149 9.63 -12.72 -0.33
C TYR A 149 8.12 -12.75 -0.12
N ALA A 150 7.50 -13.80 -0.64
CA ALA A 150 6.14 -14.20 -0.29
C ALA A 150 6.11 -15.71 -0.07
N PRO A 151 5.25 -16.19 0.83
CA PRO A 151 5.01 -17.62 0.96
C PRO A 151 4.48 -18.19 -0.36
N PRO A 152 4.79 -19.44 -0.71
CA PRO A 152 4.38 -20.04 -1.99
C PRO A 152 2.86 -20.17 -2.16
N TYR A 153 2.12 -20.07 -1.05
CA TYR A 153 0.67 -20.07 -1.01
C TYR A 153 0.06 -18.66 -1.07
N PHE A 154 0.85 -17.59 -1.14
CA PHE A 154 0.32 -16.22 -1.23
C PHE A 154 -0.24 -15.95 -2.62
N PHE A 155 -1.55 -15.77 -2.70
CA PHE A 155 -2.28 -15.51 -3.93
C PHE A 155 -3.47 -14.56 -3.66
N PRO A 156 -3.19 -13.24 -3.50
CA PRO A 156 -4.15 -12.25 -3.03
C PRO A 156 -5.22 -11.93 -4.07
N GLU A 157 -6.21 -11.11 -3.67
CA GLU A 157 -7.27 -10.65 -4.58
C GLU A 157 -6.67 -9.88 -5.77
N ILE A 158 -5.85 -8.86 -5.49
CA ILE A 158 -5.19 -8.05 -6.53
C ILE A 158 -3.72 -7.88 -6.18
N SER A 159 -2.84 -8.19 -7.14
CA SER A 159 -1.40 -7.96 -7.07
C SER A 159 -0.94 -7.26 -8.34
N LYS A 160 -0.82 -5.94 -8.28
CA LYS A 160 -0.40 -5.02 -9.34
C LYS A 160 0.63 -4.05 -8.77
N LEU A 161 1.79 -4.59 -8.38
CA LEU A 161 2.88 -3.83 -7.75
C LEU A 161 3.52 -2.82 -8.70
N ASP A 162 3.40 -3.04 -10.01
CA ASP A 162 3.71 -2.06 -11.06
C ASP A 162 2.88 -0.76 -10.96
N TYR A 163 1.73 -0.83 -10.28
CA TYR A 163 0.88 0.31 -9.93
C TYR A 163 0.86 0.58 -8.43
N ASP A 164 1.82 0.04 -7.67
CA ASP A 164 1.87 0.10 -6.21
C ASP A 164 0.55 -0.34 -5.55
N ARG A 165 -0.09 -1.38 -6.10
CA ARG A 165 -1.36 -1.93 -5.58
C ARG A 165 -1.21 -3.39 -5.19
N LEU A 166 -1.43 -3.66 -3.91
CA LEU A 166 -1.57 -5.00 -3.35
C LEU A 166 -2.81 -4.99 -2.44
N LEU A 167 -3.89 -5.66 -2.86
CA LEU A 167 -5.14 -5.69 -2.10
C LEU A 167 -5.43 -7.11 -1.63
N ILE A 168 -5.58 -7.24 -0.32
CA ILE A 168 -5.88 -8.50 0.37
C ILE A 168 -7.31 -8.39 0.92
N LYS A 169 -8.16 -9.37 0.65
CA LYS A 169 -9.57 -9.34 1.09
C LYS A 169 -9.63 -9.45 2.62
N VAL A 170 -10.41 -8.58 3.25
CA VAL A 170 -10.59 -8.56 4.72
C VAL A 170 -11.89 -9.26 5.06
N LEU A 171 -11.83 -10.26 5.94
CA LEU A 171 -12.99 -11.00 6.42
C LEU A 171 -13.47 -10.44 7.76
N THR A 172 -12.55 -10.26 8.71
CA THR A 172 -12.85 -9.83 10.08
C THR A 172 -11.97 -8.65 10.48
N SER A 173 -12.57 -7.61 11.06
CA SER A 173 -11.85 -6.46 11.63
C SER A 173 -11.83 -6.55 13.15
N GLY A 174 -10.67 -6.88 13.71
CA GLY A 174 -10.42 -6.84 15.14
C GLY A 174 -9.97 -5.46 15.62
N LYS A 175 -9.70 -5.37 16.92
CA LYS A 175 -9.19 -4.15 17.55
C LYS A 175 -7.76 -3.81 17.08
N PHE A 176 -6.89 -4.81 17.03
CA PHE A 176 -5.48 -4.67 16.64
C PHE A 176 -5.14 -5.45 15.38
N MET A 177 -5.85 -6.55 15.10
CA MET A 177 -5.58 -7.41 13.96
C MET A 177 -6.73 -7.41 12.97
N LEU A 178 -6.41 -7.71 11.71
CA LEU A 178 -7.39 -8.03 10.67
C LEU A 178 -7.23 -9.49 10.28
N GLU A 179 -8.33 -10.20 10.14
CA GLU A 179 -8.34 -11.48 9.45
C GLU A 179 -8.52 -11.25 7.96
N VAL A 180 -7.56 -11.76 7.19
CA VAL A 180 -7.49 -11.54 5.74
C VAL A 180 -7.32 -12.85 4.99
N GLU A 181 -7.89 -12.91 3.80
CA GLU A 181 -7.72 -14.03 2.87
C GLU A 181 -6.48 -13.80 2.01
N ILE A 182 -5.44 -14.59 2.26
CA ILE A 182 -4.15 -14.49 1.55
C ILE A 182 -4.08 -15.37 0.32
N ASN A 183 -5.04 -16.27 0.11
CA ASN A 183 -5.11 -17.12 -1.06
C ASN A 183 -6.56 -17.25 -1.55
N ARG A 184 -6.91 -16.53 -2.61
CA ARG A 184 -8.26 -16.56 -3.18
C ARG A 184 -8.65 -17.87 -3.85
N LYS A 185 -7.69 -18.77 -4.12
CA LYS A 185 -7.97 -20.10 -4.70
C LYS A 185 -8.33 -21.12 -3.63
N THR A 186 -7.72 -21.02 -2.45
CA THR A 186 -7.90 -21.98 -1.36
C THR A 186 -8.78 -21.44 -0.21
N GLY A 187 -9.00 -20.12 -0.15
CA GLY A 187 -9.66 -19.45 0.97
C GLY A 187 -8.79 -19.39 2.23
N GLN A 188 -7.48 -19.59 2.11
CA GLN A 188 -6.59 -19.56 3.28
C GLN A 188 -6.55 -18.16 3.91
N THR A 189 -6.76 -18.11 5.23
CA THR A 189 -6.77 -16.87 6.01
C THR A 189 -5.61 -16.80 7.00
N VAL A 190 -5.21 -15.57 7.33
CA VAL A 190 -4.24 -15.24 8.38
C VAL A 190 -4.67 -13.96 9.08
N LEU A 191 -4.11 -13.72 10.26
CA LEU A 191 -4.18 -12.41 10.89
C LEU A 191 -2.99 -11.54 10.47
N ILE A 192 -3.23 -10.25 10.34
CA ILE A 192 -2.22 -9.22 10.11
C ILE A 192 -2.44 -8.04 11.05
N ASP A 193 -1.39 -7.26 11.31
CA ASP A 193 -1.52 -6.01 12.05
C ASP A 193 -2.38 -5.02 11.26
N LYS A 194 -3.42 -4.49 11.91
CA LYS A 194 -4.32 -3.50 11.32
C LYS A 194 -3.62 -2.18 11.01
N PHE A 195 -2.55 -1.86 11.73
CA PHE A 195 -1.85 -0.58 11.62
C PHE A 195 -0.65 -0.62 10.67
N SER A 196 -0.34 -1.77 10.07
CA SER A 196 0.75 -1.89 9.09
C SER A 196 0.36 -1.49 7.67
N GLY A 197 -0.82 -0.89 7.49
CA GLY A 197 -1.36 -0.49 6.19
C GLY A 197 -2.74 0.14 6.31
N ASP A 198 -3.41 0.24 5.17
CA ASP A 198 -4.70 0.91 5.04
C ASP A 198 -5.83 -0.12 4.87
N LEU A 199 -6.87 0.02 5.70
CA LEU A 199 -8.12 -0.70 5.55
C LEU A 199 -9.07 0.13 4.66
N ILE A 200 -9.47 -0.43 3.53
CA ILE A 200 -10.33 0.19 2.53
C ILE A 200 -11.66 -0.56 2.52
N TYR A 201 -12.73 0.05 3.01
CA TYR A 201 -14.04 -0.60 2.99
C TYR A 201 -14.64 -0.61 1.58
N TRP A 202 -15.55 -1.55 1.31
CA TRP A 202 -16.20 -1.65 0.01
C TRP A 202 -16.82 -0.35 -0.54
N PRO A 203 -17.56 0.47 0.25
CA PRO A 203 -18.08 1.73 -0.24
C PRO A 203 -16.99 2.68 -0.73
N GLU A 204 -15.84 2.72 -0.05
CA GLU A 204 -14.71 3.55 -0.43
C GLU A 204 -14.02 2.97 -1.66
N PHE A 205 -13.82 1.66 -1.70
CA PHE A 205 -13.22 0.98 -2.85
C PHE A 205 -14.03 1.21 -4.14
N ILE A 206 -15.35 0.97 -4.10
CA ILE A 206 -16.25 1.12 -5.27
C ILE A 206 -16.30 2.56 -5.77
N LEU A 207 -16.08 3.56 -4.92
CA LEU A 207 -16.03 4.95 -5.38
C LEU A 207 -14.70 5.31 -6.07
N ASN A 208 -13.69 4.46 -5.97
CA ASN A 208 -12.36 4.66 -6.54
C ASN A 208 -12.06 3.78 -7.76
N ILE A 209 -13.05 3.07 -8.29
CA ILE A 209 -12.95 2.28 -9.54
C ILE A 209 -13.41 3.10 -10.75
N ASN A 210 -13.10 2.64 -11.95
CA ASN A 210 -13.48 3.34 -13.18
C ASN A 210 -14.98 3.18 -13.50
N SER A 211 -15.46 1.94 -13.50
CA SER A 211 -16.81 1.61 -13.90
C SER A 211 -17.34 0.37 -13.19
N VAL A 212 -18.67 0.25 -13.18
CA VAL A 212 -19.39 -0.92 -12.70
C VAL A 212 -20.31 -1.45 -13.79
N GLU A 213 -20.54 -2.76 -13.74
CA GLU A 213 -21.44 -3.45 -14.66
C GLU A 213 -22.46 -4.26 -13.87
N ILE A 214 -23.68 -4.29 -14.38
CA ILE A 214 -24.74 -5.14 -13.84
C ILE A 214 -24.45 -6.58 -14.29
N LEU A 215 -24.47 -7.50 -13.33
CA LEU A 215 -24.27 -8.92 -13.59
C LEU A 215 -25.48 -9.50 -14.33
N GLU A 216 -25.24 -10.38 -15.32
CA GLU A 216 -26.31 -11.06 -16.05
C GLU A 216 -27.12 -12.00 -15.16
N GLU A 217 -26.47 -12.56 -14.13
CA GLU A 217 -27.09 -13.42 -13.11
C GLU A 217 -27.99 -12.64 -12.15
N TYR A 218 -27.80 -11.32 -12.05
CA TYR A 218 -28.55 -10.42 -11.18
C TYR A 218 -29.08 -9.21 -11.96
N PRO A 219 -29.97 -9.42 -12.95
CA PRO A 219 -30.48 -8.34 -13.77
C PRO A 219 -31.26 -7.36 -12.90
N GLN A 220 -30.96 -6.08 -13.06
CA GLN A 220 -31.59 -5.02 -12.29
C GLN A 220 -31.81 -3.79 -13.15
N LYS A 221 -32.80 -2.99 -12.73
CA LYS A 221 -33.19 -1.76 -13.38
C LYS A 221 -32.53 -0.58 -12.69
N ILE A 222 -32.11 0.41 -13.46
CA ILE A 222 -31.63 1.68 -12.91
C ILE A 222 -32.82 2.45 -12.34
N ARG A 223 -32.72 2.88 -11.09
CA ARG A 223 -33.80 3.57 -10.38
C ARG A 223 -33.51 5.06 -10.23
N ILE A 224 -34.54 5.90 -10.25
CA ILE A 224 -34.39 7.34 -9.97
C ILE A 224 -34.12 7.65 -8.50
N LYS A 225 -34.42 6.71 -7.60
CA LYS A 225 -34.23 6.80 -6.14
C LYS A 225 -33.72 5.46 -5.59
N PRO A 226 -33.00 5.45 -4.45
CA PRO A 226 -32.50 4.23 -3.83
C PRO A 226 -33.60 3.47 -3.07
N LEU A 227 -34.63 3.05 -3.79
CA LEU A 227 -35.80 2.33 -3.29
C LEU A 227 -36.23 1.28 -4.32
N ASP A 228 -36.65 0.11 -3.84
CA ASP A 228 -37.03 -1.02 -4.72
C ASP A 228 -38.23 -0.72 -5.62
N ASN A 229 -39.16 0.10 -5.14
CA ASN A 229 -40.38 0.50 -5.85
C ASN A 229 -40.26 1.85 -6.59
N ALA A 230 -39.05 2.42 -6.69
CA ALA A 230 -38.86 3.68 -7.41
C ALA A 230 -39.05 3.51 -8.92
N SER A 231 -39.41 4.61 -9.60
CA SER A 231 -39.47 4.64 -11.06
C SER A 231 -38.12 4.29 -11.68
N GLU A 232 -38.19 3.70 -12.87
CA GLU A 232 -37.04 3.30 -13.66
C GLU A 232 -36.48 4.48 -14.46
N ASN A 233 -35.15 4.53 -14.57
CA ASN A 233 -34.46 5.34 -15.57
C ASN A 233 -34.19 4.44 -16.80
N VAL A 234 -34.84 4.76 -17.92
CA VAL A 234 -34.76 4.02 -19.18
C VAL A 234 -33.78 4.64 -20.18
N LYS A 235 -32.97 5.61 -19.75
CA LYS A 235 -31.96 6.24 -20.61
C LYS A 235 -30.93 5.21 -21.03
N ALA A 236 -30.71 5.09 -22.34
CA ALA A 236 -29.63 4.25 -22.87
C ALA A 236 -28.27 4.80 -22.44
N TYR A 237 -27.36 3.88 -22.08
CA TYR A 237 -26.02 4.17 -21.59
C TYR A 237 -25.05 3.08 -22.06
N GLU A 238 -23.76 3.38 -21.97
CA GLU A 238 -22.68 2.44 -22.28
C GLU A 238 -21.90 2.05 -21.03
N PHE A 239 -21.60 3.02 -20.15
CA PHE A 239 -20.92 2.76 -18.88
C PHE A 239 -21.68 3.33 -17.69
N LEU A 240 -21.48 2.71 -16.53
CA LEU A 240 -21.94 3.19 -15.24
C LEU A 240 -20.75 3.58 -14.37
N GLN A 241 -20.66 4.85 -14.01
CA GLN A 241 -19.59 5.36 -13.16
C GLN A 241 -20.08 5.60 -11.74
N PRO A 242 -19.49 4.95 -10.72
CA PRO A 242 -19.82 5.17 -9.31
C PRO A 242 -19.63 6.63 -8.88
N ILE A 243 -20.61 7.20 -8.17
CA ILE A 243 -20.50 8.56 -7.61
C ILE A 243 -20.93 8.70 -6.14
N ALA A 244 -21.76 7.79 -5.61
CA ALA A 244 -22.09 7.78 -4.18
C ALA A 244 -22.61 6.42 -3.73
N VAL A 245 -22.38 6.05 -2.47
CA VAL A 245 -22.93 4.83 -1.85
C VAL A 245 -23.92 5.21 -0.75
N ARG A 246 -25.06 4.52 -0.68
CA ARG A 246 -26.05 4.62 0.39
C ARG A 246 -26.60 3.24 0.73
N GLY A 247 -26.10 2.63 1.81
CA GLY A 247 -26.46 1.26 2.17
C GLY A 247 -26.16 0.34 0.99
N ASP A 248 -27.14 -0.43 0.55
CA ASP A 248 -27.01 -1.38 -0.57
C ASP A 248 -27.08 -0.71 -1.95
N TRP A 249 -27.31 0.60 -2.00
CA TRP A 249 -27.50 1.36 -3.23
C TRP A 249 -26.25 2.13 -3.63
N LEU A 250 -25.94 2.08 -4.92
CA LEU A 250 -24.86 2.79 -5.57
C LEU A 250 -25.48 3.77 -6.56
N LYS A 251 -25.18 5.04 -6.38
CA LYS A 251 -25.50 6.09 -7.33
C LYS A 251 -24.45 6.06 -8.43
N VAL A 252 -24.91 6.10 -9.68
CA VAL A 252 -24.07 6.01 -10.87
C VAL A 252 -24.40 7.13 -11.86
N ASN A 253 -23.39 7.64 -12.55
CA ASN A 253 -23.57 8.37 -13.80
C ASN A 253 -23.75 7.36 -14.93
N LEU A 254 -24.74 7.60 -15.79
CA LEU A 254 -24.93 6.91 -17.04
C LEU A 254 -24.15 7.69 -18.09
N THR A 255 -23.16 7.06 -18.73
CA THR A 255 -22.33 7.74 -19.73
C THR A 255 -22.38 7.08 -21.09
N ASP A 256 -22.05 7.85 -22.13
CA ASP A 256 -21.81 7.34 -23.49
C ASP A 256 -20.35 6.84 -23.67
N SER A 257 -20.00 6.45 -24.90
CA SER A 257 -18.64 6.06 -25.30
C SER A 257 -17.56 7.11 -25.07
N ASN A 258 -17.94 8.39 -24.99
CA ASN A 258 -17.03 9.49 -24.73
C ASN A 258 -16.94 9.84 -23.24
N PHE A 259 -17.54 9.02 -22.36
CA PHE A 259 -17.68 9.26 -20.93
C PHE A 259 -18.45 10.55 -20.59
N ALA A 260 -19.24 11.08 -21.53
CA ALA A 260 -20.11 12.22 -21.26
C ALA A 260 -21.30 11.76 -20.42
N THR A 261 -21.60 12.49 -19.34
CA THR A 261 -22.74 12.16 -18.47
C THR A 261 -24.06 12.45 -19.19
N LEU A 262 -24.85 11.40 -19.42
CA LEU A 262 -26.17 11.46 -20.04
C LEU A 262 -27.27 11.65 -18.99
N ASP A 263 -27.16 10.95 -17.87
CA ASP A 263 -28.10 11.01 -16.75
C ASP A 263 -27.49 10.37 -15.48
N GLN A 264 -28.26 10.30 -14.40
CA GLN A 264 -27.90 9.63 -13.15
C GLN A 264 -28.97 8.63 -12.72
N GLY A 265 -28.54 7.63 -11.96
CA GLY A 265 -29.45 6.65 -11.40
C GLY A 265 -28.86 5.90 -10.22
N TRP A 266 -29.66 4.97 -9.70
CA TRP A 266 -29.31 4.12 -8.57
C TRP A 266 -29.44 2.66 -8.98
N ILE A 267 -28.42 1.88 -8.66
CA ILE A 267 -28.40 0.42 -8.76
C ILE A 267 -28.08 -0.18 -7.39
N LYS A 268 -28.39 -1.44 -7.15
CA LYS A 268 -27.88 -2.16 -5.98
C LYS A 268 -26.51 -2.72 -6.28
N TRP A 269 -25.55 -2.46 -5.40
CA TRP A 269 -24.18 -3.01 -5.53
C TRP A 269 -23.98 -4.26 -4.68
N LYS A 270 -24.77 -4.44 -3.63
CA LYS A 270 -24.77 -5.65 -2.81
C LYS A 270 -26.17 -6.12 -2.45
N SER A 271 -26.28 -7.39 -2.10
CA SER A 271 -27.46 -8.02 -1.54
C SER A 271 -27.03 -8.98 -0.44
N GLY A 272 -27.31 -8.64 0.82
CA GLY A 272 -26.71 -9.32 1.97
C GLY A 272 -25.18 -9.20 1.94
N ASP A 273 -24.49 -10.33 2.05
CA ASP A 273 -23.02 -10.45 2.04
C ASP A 273 -22.46 -10.82 0.66
N ARG A 274 -23.22 -10.54 -0.41
CA ARG A 274 -22.82 -10.80 -1.80
C ARG A 274 -22.75 -9.51 -2.61
N LEU A 275 -21.66 -9.35 -3.34
CA LEU A 275 -21.52 -8.34 -4.37
C LEU A 275 -22.34 -8.76 -5.60
N ILE A 276 -23.19 -7.87 -6.11
CA ILE A 276 -24.09 -8.14 -7.27
C ILE A 276 -23.78 -7.24 -8.46
N ILE A 277 -22.57 -6.71 -8.50
CA ILE A 277 -22.00 -5.93 -9.59
C ILE A 277 -20.63 -6.47 -9.93
N ARG A 278 -20.21 -6.26 -11.18
CA ARG A 278 -18.81 -6.38 -11.59
C ARG A 278 -18.17 -5.00 -11.57
N TYR A 279 -16.89 -4.93 -11.22
CA TYR A 279 -16.13 -3.67 -11.21
C TYR A 279 -14.93 -3.75 -12.15
N SER A 280 -14.58 -2.61 -12.75
CA SER A 280 -13.33 -2.44 -13.48
C SER A 280 -12.46 -1.37 -12.82
N LEU A 281 -11.22 -1.71 -12.50
CA LEU A 281 -10.23 -0.78 -11.95
C LEU A 281 -9.67 0.17 -13.02
N PHE A 282 -9.63 -0.27 -14.27
CA PHE A 282 -9.00 0.43 -15.39
C PHE A 282 -10.02 0.62 -16.52
N SER A 283 -9.82 1.65 -17.34
CA SER A 283 -10.59 1.83 -18.58
C SER A 283 -10.15 0.86 -19.66
#